data_AF-A0A7C5KYF1-F1
#
_entry.id   AF-A0A7C5KYF1-F1
#
_cell.length_a   1.000
_cell.length_b   1.000
_cell.length_c   1.000
_cell.angle_alpha   90.00
_cell.angle_beta   90.00
_cell.angle_gamma   90.00
#
_symmetry.space_group_name_H-M   'P 1'
#
loop_
_entity.id
_entity.type
_entity.pdbx_description
1 polymer ?
#
loop_
_entity_poly.entity_id
_entity_poly.type
_entity_poly.pdbx_seq_one_letter_code
_entity_poly.pdbx_strand_id
1 'polypeptide(L)'
;MSRVYNFSAGPAALPLDVLEQAQAEMLDWNGSGMSVMEMSHRGKDYMSIAAKAEADLRQLMSIPDNYRVLFLQGGASSQFAMVPINLLNGKKSADYILTGQWSKKAVAEARRYCEVNLIADTSDSKFTTVPEAASLEFNPDAAYVHYTP
;
A
#
# COMPACT_ATOMS: atom_id res chain seq x y z
N MET A 1 14.77 23.94 20.84
CA MET A 1 14.55 22.55 21.31
C MET A 1 15.27 21.61 20.37
N SER A 2 15.96 20.58 20.87
CA SER A 2 16.56 19.55 20.02
C SER A 2 15.47 18.60 19.50
N ARG A 3 15.54 18.23 18.22
CA ARG A 3 14.63 17.23 17.64
C ARG A 3 14.98 15.84 18.19
N VAL A 4 13.98 15.08 18.61
CA VAL A 4 14.16 13.72 19.14
C VAL A 4 14.38 12.70 18.02
N TYR A 5 15.17 11.65 18.29
CA TYR A 5 15.26 10.49 17.41
C TYR A 5 14.01 9.62 17.59
N ASN A 6 13.19 9.54 16.54
CA ASN A 6 11.96 8.75 16.52
C ASN A 6 12.18 7.44 15.75
N PHE A 7 12.19 6.32 16.48
CA PHE A 7 12.34 4.96 15.95
C PHE A 7 10.99 4.20 15.81
N SER A 8 9.86 4.91 15.76
CA SER A 8 8.54 4.30 15.58
C SER A 8 8.44 3.52 14.27
N ALA A 9 7.84 2.34 14.31
CA ALA A 9 7.61 1.47 13.16
C ALA A 9 6.40 1.88 12.30
N GLY A 10 5.52 2.75 12.80
CA GLY A 10 4.30 3.17 12.10
C GLY A 10 3.22 3.71 13.04
N PRO A 11 2.71 4.94 12.87
CA PRO A 11 3.24 6.00 11.98
C PRO A 11 4.71 6.32 12.26
N ALA A 12 5.46 6.71 11.23
CA ALA A 12 6.91 6.91 11.29
C ALA A 12 7.30 8.40 11.30
N ALA A 13 8.58 8.69 11.51
CA ALA A 13 9.11 10.05 11.42
C ALA A 13 8.99 10.60 9.98
N LEU A 14 8.51 11.84 9.85
CA LEU A 14 8.51 12.59 8.58
C LEU A 14 9.77 13.46 8.46
N PRO A 15 10.25 13.76 7.25
CA PRO A 15 11.25 14.80 7.00
C PRO A 15 10.84 16.15 7.62
N LEU A 16 11.81 16.93 8.12
CA LEU A 16 11.53 18.20 8.80
C LEU A 16 10.95 19.25 7.84
N ASP A 17 11.55 19.37 6.67
CA ASP A 17 11.14 20.26 5.60
C ASP A 17 9.67 20.05 5.19
N VAL A 18 9.20 18.81 5.13
CA VAL A 18 7.78 18.50 4.86
C VAL A 18 6.86 19.06 5.96
N LEU A 19 7.25 18.94 7.22
CA LEU A 19 6.46 19.47 8.35
C LEU A 19 6.46 21.01 8.37
N GLU A 20 7.61 21.62 8.10
CA GLU A 20 7.76 23.08 8.04
C GLU A 20 6.94 23.67 6.89
N GLN A 21 6.96 23.03 5.71
CA GLN A 21 6.13 23.46 4.59
C GLN A 21 4.64 23.35 4.91
N ALA A 22 4.18 22.20 5.41
CA ALA A 22 2.78 22.00 5.77
C ALA A 22 2.32 23.00 6.84
N GLN A 23 3.18 23.34 7.80
CA GLN A 23 2.92 24.38 8.79
C GLN A 23 2.79 25.76 8.15
N ALA A 24 3.73 26.14 7.28
CA ALA A 24 3.77 27.45 6.64
C ALA A 24 2.54 27.70 5.74
N GLU A 25 2.08 26.66 5.05
CA GLU A 25 0.95 26.73 4.11
C GLU A 25 -0.41 26.42 4.77
N MET A 26 -0.44 26.15 6.09
CA MET A 26 -1.62 25.55 6.74
C MET A 26 -2.90 26.38 6.60
N LEU A 27 -2.76 27.71 6.68
CA LEU A 27 -3.89 28.64 6.64
C LEU A 27 -4.10 29.27 5.26
N ASP A 28 -3.11 29.16 4.38
CA ASP A 28 -3.15 29.73 3.04
C ASP A 28 -2.25 28.90 2.11
N TRP A 29 -2.87 27.92 1.44
CA TRP A 29 -2.15 27.08 0.51
C TRP A 29 -1.86 27.86 -0.78
N ASN A 30 -0.59 28.12 -1.06
CA ASN A 30 -0.13 28.73 -2.31
C ASN A 30 -0.87 30.05 -2.67
N GLY A 31 -1.24 30.85 -1.66
CA GLY A 31 -1.94 32.13 -1.85
C GLY A 31 -3.41 32.01 -2.24
N SER A 32 -4.04 30.83 -2.08
CA SER A 32 -5.46 30.64 -2.37
C SER A 32 -6.40 31.31 -1.36
N GLY A 33 -5.88 31.77 -0.22
CA GLY A 33 -6.64 32.32 0.89
C GLY A 33 -7.42 31.27 1.70
N MET A 34 -7.04 29.99 1.59
CA MET A 34 -7.74 28.87 2.23
C MET A 34 -6.79 27.71 2.54
N SER A 35 -7.10 26.94 3.58
CA SER A 35 -6.37 25.71 3.91
C SER A 35 -6.63 24.62 2.87
N VAL A 36 -5.64 23.75 2.64
CA VAL A 36 -5.85 22.51 1.85
C VAL A 36 -7.00 21.66 2.39
N MET A 37 -7.25 21.69 3.70
CA MET A 37 -8.31 20.94 4.36
C MET A 37 -9.73 21.48 4.06
N GLU A 38 -9.84 22.71 3.57
CA GLU A 38 -11.11 23.36 3.22
C GLU A 38 -11.40 23.28 1.72
N MET A 39 -10.46 22.76 0.93
CA MET A 39 -10.60 22.66 -0.52
C MET A 39 -11.66 21.66 -0.95
N SER A 40 -12.46 22.06 -1.94
CA SER A 40 -13.28 21.11 -2.67
C SER A 40 -12.38 20.12 -3.42
N HIS A 41 -12.60 18.83 -3.22
CA HIS A 41 -11.87 17.76 -3.94
C HIS A 41 -12.08 17.79 -5.47
N ARG A 42 -13.02 18.59 -5.97
CA ARG A 42 -13.26 18.81 -7.41
C ARG A 42 -12.75 20.18 -7.89
N GLY A 43 -12.30 21.02 -6.96
CA GLY A 43 -11.75 22.33 -7.26
C GLY A 43 -10.40 22.22 -7.97
N LYS A 44 -10.06 23.25 -8.76
CA LYS A 44 -8.82 23.27 -9.56
C LYS A 44 -7.57 23.10 -8.69
N ASP A 45 -7.55 23.75 -7.53
CA ASP A 45 -6.42 23.70 -6.60
C ASP A 45 -6.19 22.28 -6.09
N TYR A 46 -7.21 21.63 -5.51
CA TYR A 46 -7.07 20.24 -5.06
C TYR A 46 -6.77 19.26 -6.19
N MET A 47 -7.41 19.41 -7.36
CA MET A 47 -7.13 18.56 -8.52
C MET A 47 -5.67 18.67 -8.97
N SER A 48 -5.05 19.86 -8.84
CA SER A 48 -3.62 20.03 -9.10
C SER A 48 -2.75 19.27 -8.11
N ILE A 49 -3.11 19.24 -6.82
CA ILE A 49 -2.43 18.46 -5.78
C ILE A 49 -2.52 16.97 -6.09
N ALA A 50 -3.72 16.46 -6.39
CA ALA A 50 -3.94 15.05 -6.70
C ALA A 50 -3.18 14.61 -7.96
N ALA A 51 -3.23 15.42 -9.03
CA ALA A 51 -2.50 15.14 -10.27
C ALA A 51 -0.98 15.14 -10.04
N LYS A 52 -0.47 16.10 -9.27
CA LYS A 52 0.95 16.16 -8.92
C LYS A 52 1.37 14.95 -8.06
N ALA A 53 0.58 14.58 -7.06
CA ALA A 53 0.88 13.42 -6.21
C ALA A 53 0.94 12.10 -7.01
N GLU A 54 0.01 11.90 -7.97
CA GLU A 54 0.09 10.75 -8.88
C GLU A 54 1.34 10.81 -9.76
N ALA A 55 1.62 11.95 -10.40
CA ALA A 55 2.76 12.12 -11.30
C ALA A 55 4.09 11.91 -10.57
N ASP A 56 4.25 12.49 -9.39
CA ASP A 56 5.45 12.35 -8.56
C ASP A 56 5.66 10.89 -8.14
N LEU A 57 4.60 10.16 -7.76
CA LEU A 57 4.70 8.73 -7.43
C LEU A 57 5.08 7.90 -8.66
N ARG A 58 4.46 8.18 -9.82
CA ARG A 58 4.80 7.50 -11.09
C ARG A 58 6.27 7.71 -11.45
N GLN A 59 6.76 8.93 -11.32
CA GLN A 59 8.16 9.25 -11.58
C GLN A 59 9.08 8.53 -10.59
N LEU A 60 8.81 8.63 -9.28
CA LEU A 60 9.63 8.05 -8.22
C LEU A 60 9.76 6.53 -8.37
N MET A 61 8.67 5.86 -8.73
CA MET A 61 8.59 4.40 -8.80
C MET A 61 8.69 3.84 -10.23
N SER A 62 8.91 4.71 -11.23
CA SER A 62 8.94 4.35 -12.65
C SER A 62 7.70 3.55 -13.09
N ILE A 63 6.51 3.98 -12.65
CA ILE A 63 5.25 3.28 -12.91
C ILE A 63 4.81 3.51 -14.37
N PRO A 64 4.66 2.46 -15.20
CA PRO A 64 4.28 2.62 -16.59
C PRO A 64 2.80 2.96 -16.79
N ASP A 65 2.45 3.45 -17.98
CA ASP A 65 1.11 3.96 -18.32
C ASP A 65 0.01 2.88 -18.34
N ASN A 66 0.40 1.61 -18.47
CA ASN A 66 -0.49 0.46 -18.40
C ASN A 66 -0.87 0.08 -16.96
N TYR A 67 -0.41 0.81 -15.94
CA TYR A 67 -0.86 0.68 -14.55
C TYR A 67 -1.68 1.90 -14.11
N ARG A 68 -2.56 1.69 -13.13
CA ARG A 68 -3.36 2.74 -12.48
C ARG A 68 -2.85 2.97 -11.06
N VAL A 69 -2.77 4.23 -10.64
CA VAL A 69 -2.43 4.65 -9.28
C VAL A 69 -3.72 5.03 -8.57
N LEU A 70 -3.96 4.48 -7.39
CA LEU A 70 -5.16 4.76 -6.59
C LEU A 70 -4.76 5.26 -5.20
N PHE A 71 -5.33 6.37 -4.76
CA PHE A 71 -5.24 6.86 -3.39
C PHE A 71 -6.52 6.47 -2.62
N LEU A 72 -6.42 5.46 -1.76
CA LEU A 72 -7.57 4.84 -1.08
C LEU A 72 -7.49 4.97 0.45
N GLN A 73 -8.66 5.01 1.08
CA GLN A 73 -8.80 4.93 2.53
C GLN A 73 -8.79 3.47 3.03
N GLY A 74 -8.79 3.27 4.35
CA GLY A 74 -8.86 1.94 4.99
C GLY A 74 -7.51 1.27 5.27
N GLY A 75 -6.42 1.83 4.73
CA GLY A 75 -5.07 1.30 4.93
C GLY A 75 -4.86 -0.07 4.29
N ALA A 76 -3.68 -0.67 4.55
CA ALA A 76 -3.31 -1.96 3.98
C ALA A 76 -4.28 -3.09 4.38
N SER A 77 -4.80 -3.07 5.61
CA SER A 77 -5.73 -4.10 6.12
C SER A 77 -7.00 -4.21 5.28
N SER A 78 -7.58 -3.09 4.82
CA SER A 78 -8.75 -3.14 3.93
C SER A 78 -8.42 -3.76 2.57
N GLN A 79 -7.17 -3.60 2.10
CA GLN A 79 -6.75 -4.19 0.82
C GLN A 79 -6.62 -5.72 0.88
N PHE A 80 -6.37 -6.31 2.05
CA PHE A 80 -6.38 -7.77 2.21
C PHE A 80 -7.73 -8.40 1.85
N ALA A 81 -8.84 -7.66 1.99
CA ALA A 81 -10.16 -8.07 1.52
C ALA A 81 -10.43 -7.61 0.08
N MET A 82 -10.08 -6.38 -0.29
CA MET A 82 -10.38 -5.83 -1.62
C MET A 82 -9.68 -6.60 -2.75
N VAL A 83 -8.46 -7.09 -2.52
CA VAL A 83 -7.70 -7.85 -3.53
C VAL A 83 -8.45 -9.12 -3.96
N PRO A 84 -8.82 -10.07 -3.08
CA PRO A 84 -9.57 -11.25 -3.51
C PRO A 84 -10.95 -10.90 -4.09
N ILE A 85 -11.67 -9.93 -3.51
CA ILE A 85 -12.99 -9.53 -4.00
C ILE A 85 -12.96 -9.07 -5.47
N ASN A 86 -11.89 -8.38 -5.89
CA ASN A 86 -11.79 -7.81 -7.24
C ASN A 86 -11.00 -8.69 -8.21
N LEU A 87 -9.97 -9.41 -7.76
CA LEU A 87 -9.01 -10.07 -8.66
C LEU A 87 -9.27 -11.57 -8.88
N LEU A 88 -10.19 -12.20 -8.13
CA LEU A 88 -10.51 -13.62 -8.36
C LEU A 88 -11.06 -13.89 -9.75
N ASN A 89 -11.80 -12.95 -10.33
CA ASN A 89 -12.28 -13.00 -11.72
C ASN A 89 -12.89 -14.36 -12.13
N GLY A 90 -13.76 -14.91 -11.27
CA GLY A 90 -14.44 -16.19 -11.49
C GLY A 90 -13.62 -17.45 -11.15
N LYS A 91 -12.33 -17.31 -10.86
CA LYS A 91 -11.50 -18.41 -10.32
C LYS A 91 -11.77 -18.59 -8.83
N LYS A 92 -11.39 -19.77 -8.31
CA LYS A 92 -11.67 -20.19 -6.93
C LYS A 92 -10.48 -20.06 -5.99
N SER A 93 -9.26 -19.99 -6.52
CA SER A 93 -8.04 -20.02 -5.74
C SER A 93 -7.07 -18.89 -6.06
N ALA A 94 -6.18 -18.60 -5.12
CA ALA A 94 -5.08 -17.67 -5.28
C ALA A 94 -3.84 -18.16 -4.50
N ASP A 95 -2.66 -17.88 -5.02
CA ASP A 95 -1.39 -18.26 -4.41
C ASP A 95 -0.92 -17.18 -3.44
N TYR A 96 -0.43 -17.59 -2.27
CA TYR A 96 0.06 -16.71 -1.22
C TYR A 96 1.42 -17.18 -0.68
N ILE A 97 2.27 -16.22 -0.33
CA ILE A 97 3.57 -16.44 0.31
C ILE A 97 3.48 -15.97 1.76
N LEU A 98 3.63 -16.90 2.72
CA LEU A 98 3.56 -16.65 4.15
C LEU A 98 4.95 -16.48 4.76
N THR A 99 5.39 -15.23 4.92
CA THR A 99 6.73 -14.87 5.38
C THR A 99 6.77 -13.97 6.62
N GLY A 100 5.63 -13.69 7.25
CA GLY A 100 5.60 -12.77 8.39
C GLY A 100 4.22 -12.47 8.94
N GLN A 101 4.18 -11.45 9.80
CA GLN A 101 2.94 -11.07 10.51
C GLN A 101 1.89 -10.46 9.56
N TRP A 102 2.29 -9.74 8.51
CA TRP A 102 1.32 -9.14 7.58
C TRP A 102 0.80 -10.15 6.58
N SER A 103 1.65 -11.03 6.04
CA SER A 103 1.19 -12.16 5.20
C SER A 103 0.23 -13.07 5.96
N LYS A 104 0.49 -13.33 7.25
CA LYS A 104 -0.45 -14.10 8.09
C LYS A 104 -1.85 -13.46 8.13
N LYS A 105 -1.94 -12.14 8.25
CA LYS A 105 -3.22 -11.40 8.24
C LYS A 105 -3.87 -11.42 6.85
N ALA A 106 -3.08 -11.23 5.79
CA ALA A 106 -3.57 -11.27 4.42
C ALA A 106 -4.14 -12.65 4.06
N VAL A 107 -3.45 -13.73 4.42
CA VAL A 107 -3.92 -15.12 4.25
C VAL A 107 -5.20 -15.37 5.02
N ALA A 108 -5.27 -14.94 6.28
CA ALA A 108 -6.47 -15.11 7.11
C ALA A 108 -7.69 -14.40 6.50
N GLU A 109 -7.51 -13.20 5.97
CA GLU A 109 -8.59 -12.44 5.33
C GLU A 109 -8.99 -13.05 3.98
N ALA A 110 -8.02 -13.43 3.13
CA ALA A 110 -8.27 -14.01 1.81
C ALA A 110 -9.04 -15.34 1.85
N ARG A 111 -8.81 -16.17 2.89
CA ARG A 111 -9.53 -17.42 3.12
C ARG A 111 -11.05 -17.24 3.30
N ARG A 112 -11.51 -16.02 3.55
CA ARG A 112 -12.95 -15.70 3.63
C ARG A 112 -13.61 -15.59 2.24
N TYR A 113 -12.80 -15.48 1.18
CA TYR A 113 -13.25 -15.17 -0.17
C TYR A 113 -12.81 -16.21 -1.22
N CYS A 114 -11.72 -16.95 -0.98
CA CYS A 114 -11.19 -17.94 -1.90
C CYS A 114 -10.39 -19.04 -1.23
N GLU A 115 -10.06 -20.07 -1.99
CA GLU A 115 -9.10 -21.11 -1.63
C GLU A 115 -7.67 -20.55 -1.70
N VAL A 116 -7.04 -20.35 -0.55
CA VAL A 116 -5.65 -19.87 -0.49
C VAL A 116 -4.69 -21.05 -0.59
N ASN A 117 -3.89 -21.08 -1.66
CA ASN A 117 -2.77 -21.99 -1.81
C ASN A 117 -1.50 -21.33 -1.27
N LEU A 118 -0.87 -21.94 -0.26
CA LEU A 118 0.39 -21.44 0.27
C LEU A 118 1.54 -22.03 -0.55
N ILE A 119 2.11 -21.22 -1.45
CA ILE A 119 3.26 -21.63 -2.27
C ILE A 119 4.60 -21.48 -1.53
N ALA A 120 4.58 -20.84 -0.36
CA ALA A 120 5.65 -20.84 0.62
C ALA A 120 5.12 -20.51 2.02
N ASP A 121 5.70 -21.14 3.04
CA ASP A 121 5.45 -20.85 4.45
C ASP A 121 6.78 -20.93 5.22
N THR A 122 7.26 -19.80 5.73
CA THR A 122 8.52 -19.73 6.50
C THR A 122 8.29 -19.69 8.01
N SER A 123 7.11 -20.07 8.49
CA SER A 123 6.77 -20.07 9.91
C SER A 123 7.65 -20.99 10.76
N ASP A 124 8.20 -22.07 10.20
CA ASP A 124 9.18 -22.94 10.86
C ASP A 124 10.45 -22.19 11.28
N SER A 125 10.86 -21.22 10.46
CA SER A 125 11.99 -20.31 10.76
C SER A 125 11.60 -19.16 11.69
N LYS A 126 10.36 -19.10 12.18
CA LYS A 126 9.77 -17.91 12.82
C LYS A 126 9.89 -16.65 11.94
N PHE A 127 9.72 -16.82 10.62
CA PHE A 127 9.80 -15.72 9.65
C PHE A 127 11.17 -15.04 9.56
N THR A 128 12.26 -15.79 9.79
CA THR A 128 13.64 -15.28 9.67
C THR A 128 14.31 -15.60 8.35
N THR A 129 13.62 -16.36 7.49
CA THR A 129 14.07 -16.70 6.15
C THR A 129 13.00 -16.34 5.11
N VAL A 130 13.44 -16.25 3.86
CA VAL A 130 12.59 -16.10 2.67
C VAL A 130 12.75 -17.33 1.77
N PRO A 131 11.68 -17.77 1.08
CA PRO A 131 11.79 -18.89 0.15
C PRO A 131 12.71 -18.55 -1.03
N GLU A 132 13.40 -19.54 -1.57
CA GLU A 132 14.13 -19.38 -2.82
C GLU A 132 13.14 -19.27 -3.98
N ALA A 133 13.38 -18.37 -4.93
CA ALA A 133 12.46 -18.16 -6.05
C ALA A 133 12.23 -19.45 -6.88
N ALA A 134 13.25 -20.30 -6.98
CA ALA A 134 13.17 -21.56 -7.70
C ALA A 134 12.34 -22.65 -6.99
N SER A 135 12.08 -22.51 -5.68
CA SER A 135 11.26 -23.47 -4.92
C SER A 135 9.77 -23.11 -4.90
N LEU A 136 9.37 -22.01 -5.53
CA LEU A 136 7.97 -21.57 -5.59
C LEU A 136 7.22 -22.32 -6.69
N GLU A 137 6.28 -23.17 -6.30
CA GLU A 137 5.42 -23.92 -7.21
C GLU A 137 4.09 -23.19 -7.39
N PHE A 138 3.96 -22.43 -8.48
CA PHE A 138 2.76 -21.66 -8.79
C PHE A 138 1.65 -22.55 -9.35
N ASN A 139 0.42 -22.33 -8.89
CA ASN A 139 -0.75 -23.01 -9.42
C ASN A 139 -1.21 -22.32 -10.73
N PRO A 140 -1.20 -23.00 -11.89
CA PRO A 140 -1.63 -22.40 -13.16
C PRO A 140 -3.12 -21.98 -13.16
N ASP A 141 -3.93 -22.58 -12.29
CA ASP A 141 -5.34 -22.24 -12.13
C ASP A 141 -5.58 -21.10 -11.13
N ALA A 142 -4.59 -20.69 -10.34
CA ALA A 142 -4.71 -19.57 -9.40
C ALA A 142 -5.01 -18.24 -10.13
N ALA A 143 -5.80 -17.38 -9.48
CA ALA A 143 -6.19 -16.08 -10.04
C ALA A 143 -5.01 -15.10 -10.07
N TYR A 144 -4.23 -15.10 -9.00
CA TYR A 144 -3.08 -14.23 -8.80
C TYR A 144 -2.16 -14.83 -7.73
N VAL A 145 -0.96 -14.26 -7.63
CA VAL A 145 -0.04 -14.47 -6.51
C VAL A 145 -0.05 -13.22 -5.63
N HIS A 146 -0.14 -13.40 -4.31
CA HIS A 146 -0.06 -12.30 -3.36
C HIS A 146 1.14 -12.46 -2.42
N TYR A 147 1.96 -11.42 -2.38
CA TYR A 147 3.07 -11.29 -1.45
C TYR A 147 2.91 -10.01 -0.63
N THR A 148 2.98 -10.16 0.69
CA THR A 148 3.14 -9.06 1.64
C THR A 148 4.03 -9.56 2.78
N PRO A 149 5.09 -8.83 3.15
CA PRO A 149 6.10 -9.33 4.09
C PRO A 149 5.52 -9.67 5.46
#